data_AF-A0A537QQY7-F1
#
_entry.id   AF-A0A537QQY7-F1
#
_cell.length_a   1.000
_cell.length_b   1.000
_cell.length_c   1.000
_cell.angle_alpha   90.00
_cell.angle_beta   90.00
_cell.angle_gamma   90.00
#
_symmetry.space_group_name_H-M   'P 1'
#
loop_
_entity.id
_entity.type
_entity.pdbx_description
1 polymer ?
#
loop_
_entity_poly.entity_id
_entity_poly.type
_entity_poly.pdbx_seq_one_letter_code
_entity_poly.pdbx_strand_id
1 'polypeptide(L)'
;MTEPALGIAGVVLLLGLAIGLVVADRVHRPAAVLAAPAQPTAAVETTAPETRYVESRLSLQFPAGDEYPTGSGETNVADWYAFRNSINYTPPAEDKTGKPPDQMLKQLTDVSWSWLIVVAFDRPTQYGRIDVTFIGGELPYYQVTRQNSRYAIIHVQGRIPAGQMDIVTSE
;
A
#
# COMPACT_ATOMS: atom_id res chain seq x y z
N MET A 1 -1.62 16.82 40.82
CA MET A 1 -2.81 16.15 40.23
C MET A 1 -2.39 15.67 38.85
N THR A 2 -2.13 14.38 38.76
CA THR A 2 -1.69 13.61 37.59
C THR A 2 -2.90 12.90 37.02
N GLU A 3 -3.16 13.05 35.72
CA GLU A 3 -3.78 12.04 34.84
C GLU A 3 -3.50 12.39 33.35
N PRO A 4 -3.49 11.40 32.43
CA PRO A 4 -2.45 11.28 31.41
C PRO A 4 -2.91 11.51 29.97
N ALA A 5 -1.99 12.03 29.15
CA ALA A 5 -2.05 12.04 27.70
C ALA A 5 -1.80 10.63 27.14
N LEU A 6 -2.82 9.77 27.20
CA LEU A 6 -2.84 8.46 26.54
C LEU A 6 -4.08 8.43 25.64
N GLY A 7 -3.90 8.41 24.32
CA GLY A 7 -5.07 8.26 23.44
C GLY A 7 -4.78 7.99 21.97
N ILE A 8 -3.75 8.62 21.39
CA ILE A 8 -3.63 8.61 19.92
C ILE A 8 -2.41 7.80 19.44
N ALA A 9 -1.33 7.75 20.21
CA ALA A 9 -0.14 6.96 19.86
C ALA A 9 -0.37 5.43 19.96
N GLY A 10 -1.30 4.98 20.80
CA GLY A 10 -1.55 3.55 21.05
C GLY A 10 -2.34 2.84 19.94
N VAL A 11 -3.26 3.54 19.28
CA VAL A 11 -4.18 2.92 18.30
C VAL A 11 -3.47 2.59 16.99
N VAL A 12 -2.50 3.41 16.58
CA VAL A 12 -1.69 3.18 15.36
C VAL A 12 -0.70 2.02 15.55
N LEU A 13 -0.17 1.85 16.77
CA LEU A 13 0.80 0.78 17.07
C LEU A 13 0.12 -0.60 17.18
N LEU A 14 -1.12 -0.66 17.67
CA LEU A 14 -1.88 -1.91 17.82
C LEU A 14 -2.41 -2.48 16.49
N LEU A 15 -2.79 -1.61 15.54
CA LEU A 15 -3.24 -2.06 14.21
C LEU A 15 -2.10 -2.62 13.35
N GLY A 16 -0.87 -2.12 13.52
CA GLY A 16 0.32 -2.68 12.86
C GLY A 16 0.73 -4.06 13.40
N LEU A 17 0.43 -4.37 14.66
CA LEU A 17 0.84 -5.64 15.29
C LEU A 17 -0.10 -6.82 14.97
N ALA A 18 -1.39 -6.55 14.75
CA ALA A 18 -2.38 -7.62 14.50
C ALA A 18 -2.25 -8.25 13.11
N ILE A 19 -1.79 -7.50 12.11
CA ILE A 19 -1.61 -8.01 10.73
C ILE A 19 -0.33 -8.88 10.63
N GLY A 20 0.66 -8.65 11.49
CA GLY A 20 1.87 -9.48 11.55
C GLY A 20 1.66 -10.88 12.15
N LEU A 21 0.65 -11.07 13.00
CA LEU A 21 0.49 -12.33 13.74
C LEU A 21 -0.24 -13.44 12.96
N VAL A 22 -1.11 -13.09 12.00
CA VAL A 22 -1.88 -14.09 11.24
C VAL A 22 -1.02 -14.81 10.18
N VAL A 23 0.11 -14.22 9.77
CA VAL A 23 1.02 -14.82 8.79
C VAL A 23 2.06 -15.74 9.44
N ALA A 24 2.36 -15.56 10.73
CA ALA A 24 3.39 -16.35 11.42
C ALA A 24 2.91 -17.78 11.82
N ASP A 25 1.62 -17.97 12.08
CA ASP A 25 1.10 -19.22 12.66
C ASP A 25 0.99 -20.39 11.65
N ARG A 26 1.00 -20.09 10.33
CA ARG A 26 0.87 -21.12 9.29
C ARG A 26 2.19 -21.77 8.87
N VAL A 27 3.34 -21.31 9.37
CA VAL A 27 4.66 -21.76 8.89
C VAL A 27 5.41 -22.66 9.90
N HIS A 28 4.98 -22.74 11.17
CA HIS A 28 5.73 -23.47 12.21
C HIS A 28 4.93 -24.61 12.88
N ARG A 29 4.85 -25.76 12.21
CA ARG A 29 4.83 -27.06 12.90
C ARG A 29 5.80 -28.02 12.22
N PRO A 30 7.03 -28.22 12.74
CA PRO A 30 7.76 -29.44 12.49
C PRO A 30 7.24 -30.53 13.43
N ALA A 31 6.90 -31.68 12.84
CA ALA A 31 6.66 -32.91 13.57
C ALA A 31 7.93 -33.27 14.37
N ALA A 32 7.77 -33.56 15.66
CA ALA A 32 8.84 -34.09 16.48
C ALA A 32 9.15 -35.54 16.04
N VAL A 33 10.13 -35.71 15.17
CA VAL A 33 10.76 -37.00 14.88
C VAL A 33 12.01 -37.08 15.76
N LEU A 34 11.93 -37.91 16.80
CA LEU A 34 13.08 -38.43 17.54
C LEU A 34 13.93 -39.29 16.59
N ALA A 35 15.19 -38.93 16.30
CA ALA A 35 16.33 -39.86 16.19
C ALA A 35 17.67 -39.24 15.70
N ALA A 36 18.72 -39.67 16.40
CA ALA A 36 20.10 -40.00 15.94
C ALA A 36 21.16 -38.89 15.69
N PRO A 37 22.44 -39.14 16.07
CA PRO A 37 23.50 -38.13 16.11
C PRO A 37 23.99 -37.70 14.71
N ALA A 38 24.46 -36.46 14.65
CA ALA A 38 24.82 -35.74 13.43
C ALA A 38 25.95 -36.41 12.63
N GLN A 39 25.64 -36.80 11.39
CA GLN A 39 26.61 -37.12 10.36
C GLN A 39 26.78 -35.88 9.46
N PRO A 40 28.01 -35.50 9.04
CA PRO A 40 28.22 -34.24 8.32
C PRO A 40 27.64 -34.37 6.92
N THR A 41 26.43 -33.85 6.75
CA THR A 41 25.80 -33.70 5.45
C THR A 41 26.37 -32.42 4.86
N ALA A 42 27.10 -32.55 3.75
CA ALA A 42 27.55 -31.43 2.95
C ALA A 42 26.40 -30.44 2.78
N ALA A 43 26.65 -29.17 3.11
CA ALA A 43 25.70 -28.10 2.86
C ALA A 43 25.39 -28.10 1.36
N VAL A 44 24.20 -28.57 1.00
CA VAL A 44 23.63 -28.25 -0.30
C VAL A 44 23.39 -26.75 -0.21
N GLU A 45 24.27 -25.96 -0.84
CA GLU A 45 23.95 -24.59 -1.21
C GLU A 45 22.65 -24.65 -2.00
N THR A 46 21.56 -24.41 -1.30
CA THR A 46 20.27 -24.17 -1.91
C THR A 46 20.46 -22.84 -2.60
N THR A 47 20.79 -22.87 -3.89
CA THR A 47 20.72 -21.70 -4.76
C THR A 47 19.28 -21.23 -4.66
N ALA A 48 19.04 -20.18 -3.89
CA ALA A 48 17.72 -19.56 -3.83
C ALA A 48 17.32 -19.26 -5.27
N PRO A 49 16.10 -19.62 -5.71
CA PRO A 49 15.69 -19.37 -7.08
C PRO A 49 15.88 -17.89 -7.37
N GLU A 50 16.77 -17.57 -8.30
CA GLU A 50 16.95 -16.21 -8.80
C GLU A 50 15.60 -15.75 -9.33
N THR A 51 14.99 -14.82 -8.60
CA THR A 51 13.70 -14.30 -8.96
C THR A 51 13.92 -13.43 -10.20
N ARG A 52 13.58 -13.96 -11.38
CA ARG A 52 13.72 -13.23 -12.64
C ARG A 52 12.60 -12.20 -12.76
N TYR A 53 12.85 -11.20 -13.61
CA TYR A 53 11.82 -10.23 -13.97
C TYR A 53 10.63 -10.95 -14.63
N VAL A 54 9.44 -10.63 -14.14
CA VAL A 54 8.14 -11.02 -14.71
C VAL A 54 7.32 -9.74 -14.78
N GLU A 55 6.94 -9.33 -15.99
CA GLU A 55 6.06 -8.18 -16.20
C GLU A 55 4.76 -8.36 -15.41
N SER A 56 4.40 -7.35 -14.64
CA SER A 56 3.17 -7.29 -13.87
C SER A 56 2.39 -6.05 -14.31
N ARG A 57 1.11 -6.22 -14.62
CA ARG A 57 0.25 -5.16 -15.17
C ARG A 57 -1.10 -5.12 -14.48
N LEU A 58 -1.46 -3.95 -13.97
CA LEU A 58 -2.74 -3.64 -13.36
C LEU A 58 -3.36 -2.43 -14.05
N SER A 59 -4.61 -2.55 -14.48
CA SER A 59 -5.39 -1.45 -15.04
C SER A 59 -6.57 -1.11 -14.12
N LEU A 60 -6.67 0.16 -13.73
CA LEU A 60 -7.68 0.70 -12.82
C LEU A 60 -8.47 1.81 -13.52
N GLN A 61 -9.79 1.69 -13.53
CA GLN A 61 -10.72 2.72 -13.95
C GLN A 61 -11.19 3.50 -12.73
N PHE A 62 -10.86 4.79 -12.69
CA PHE A 62 -11.37 5.75 -11.73
C PHE A 62 -12.67 6.38 -12.28
N PRO A 63 -13.82 6.18 -11.61
CA PRO A 63 -15.05 6.88 -11.94
C PRO A 63 -14.96 8.38 -11.57
N ALA A 64 -15.95 9.15 -12.03
CA ALA A 64 -16.09 10.53 -11.58
C ALA A 64 -16.55 10.60 -10.11
N GLY A 65 -16.06 11.61 -9.40
CA GLY A 65 -16.37 11.79 -7.98
C GLY A 65 -15.41 11.02 -7.08
N ASP A 66 -15.91 10.61 -5.92
CA ASP A 66 -15.09 10.03 -4.84
C ASP A 66 -15.26 8.49 -4.74
N GLU A 67 -15.81 7.84 -5.77
CA GLU A 67 -16.03 6.39 -5.79
C GLU A 67 -14.71 5.59 -5.91
N TYR A 68 -14.73 4.34 -5.41
CA TYR A 68 -13.56 3.46 -5.51
C TYR A 68 -13.32 3.04 -6.96
N PRO A 69 -12.05 2.91 -7.39
CA PRO A 69 -11.76 2.45 -8.73
C PRO A 69 -12.21 0.99 -8.89
N THR A 70 -12.52 0.63 -10.13
CA THR A 70 -12.67 -0.77 -10.56
C THR A 70 -11.48 -1.15 -11.40
N GLY A 71 -11.03 -2.40 -11.37
CA GLY A 71 -9.86 -2.77 -12.14
C GLY A 71 -9.64 -4.26 -12.23
N SER A 72 -8.76 -4.64 -13.15
CA SER A 72 -8.37 -6.03 -13.41
C SER A 72 -6.85 -6.13 -13.48
N GLY A 73 -6.30 -7.14 -12.82
CA GLY A 73 -4.93 -7.57 -13.05
C GLY A 73 -4.85 -8.30 -14.39
N GLU A 74 -4.01 -7.82 -15.31
CA GLU A 74 -3.83 -8.45 -16.63
C GLU A 74 -2.73 -9.51 -16.59
N THR A 75 -1.56 -9.16 -16.04
CA THR A 75 -0.37 -10.02 -16.03
C THR A 75 0.23 -10.04 -14.63
N ASN A 76 0.51 -11.24 -14.10
CA ASN A 76 1.24 -11.46 -12.83
C ASN A 76 0.69 -10.68 -11.60
N VAL A 77 -0.57 -10.26 -11.62
CA VAL A 77 -1.25 -9.62 -10.50
C VAL A 77 -2.23 -10.62 -9.91
N ALA A 78 -2.01 -11.03 -8.67
CA ALA A 78 -2.92 -11.92 -7.94
C ALA A 78 -4.12 -11.15 -7.38
N ASP A 79 -3.85 -9.97 -6.81
CA ASP A 79 -4.88 -9.16 -6.16
C ASP A 79 -4.42 -7.70 -6.09
N TRP A 80 -5.37 -6.80 -5.87
CA TRP A 80 -5.10 -5.38 -5.69
C TRP A 80 -6.13 -4.72 -4.78
N TYR A 81 -5.72 -3.66 -4.10
CA TYR A 81 -6.57 -2.92 -3.16
C TYR A 81 -6.37 -1.43 -3.36
N ALA A 82 -7.46 -0.67 -3.28
CA ALA A 82 -7.41 0.79 -3.26
C ALA A 82 -8.02 1.29 -1.95
N PHE A 83 -7.25 2.06 -1.18
CA PHE A 83 -7.70 2.71 0.03
C PHE A 83 -7.70 4.21 -0.19
N ARG A 84 -8.83 4.85 0.13
CA ARG A 84 -8.96 6.30 0.11
C ARG A 84 -8.79 6.81 1.53
N ASN A 85 -7.89 7.76 1.73
CA ASN A 85 -7.86 8.57 2.93
C ASN A 85 -8.53 9.90 2.64
N SER A 86 -9.51 10.26 3.47
CA SER A 86 -10.17 11.56 3.44
C SER A 86 -10.30 12.06 4.89
N ILE A 87 -9.46 13.02 5.29
CA ILE A 87 -9.65 13.71 6.57
C ILE A 87 -10.77 14.74 6.38
N ASN A 88 -11.97 14.43 6.85
CA ASN A 88 -13.05 15.41 6.91
C ASN A 88 -12.70 16.47 7.96
N TYR A 89 -12.24 17.64 7.52
CA TYR A 89 -12.06 18.79 8.38
C TYR A 89 -13.42 19.44 8.62
N THR A 90 -13.97 19.31 9.83
CA THR A 90 -15.08 20.17 10.27
C THR A 90 -14.47 21.43 10.87
N PRO A 91 -14.65 22.61 10.25
CA PRO A 91 -14.16 23.85 10.85
C PRO A 91 -14.82 24.04 12.23
N PRO A 92 -14.05 24.44 13.26
CA PRO A 92 -14.65 24.85 14.53
C PRO A 92 -15.62 26.01 14.28
N ALA A 93 -16.74 26.03 15.00
CA ALA A 93 -17.72 27.10 14.92
C ALA A 93 -17.02 28.46 15.08
N GLU A 94 -17.31 29.38 14.15
CA GLU A 94 -16.64 30.67 13.94
C GLU A 94 -16.04 31.31 15.20
N ASP A 95 -14.72 31.26 15.34
CA ASP A 95 -14.00 32.24 16.16
C ASP A 95 -13.79 33.51 15.32
N LYS A 96 -14.27 34.64 15.86
CA LYS A 96 -14.34 35.98 15.23
C LYS A 96 -12.96 36.65 15.01
N THR A 97 -11.94 35.88 14.67
CA THR A 97 -10.56 36.35 14.51
C THR A 97 -9.97 35.91 13.17
N GLY A 98 -10.56 36.45 12.10
CA GLY A 98 -9.79 37.19 11.09
C GLY A 98 -8.67 36.48 10.32
N LYS A 99 -8.82 35.20 9.99
CA LYS A 99 -8.15 34.63 8.79
C LYS A 99 -9.23 34.17 7.82
N PRO A 100 -9.12 34.45 6.51
CA PRO A 100 -10.11 33.97 5.54
C PRO A 100 -10.15 32.43 5.63
N PRO A 101 -11.25 31.85 6.14
CA PRO A 101 -11.36 30.41 6.39
C PRO A 101 -11.09 29.60 5.12
N ASP A 102 -11.42 30.18 3.97
CA ASP A 102 -11.42 29.53 2.67
C ASP A 102 -10.03 29.08 2.20
N GLN A 103 -8.95 29.80 2.52
CA GLN A 103 -7.62 29.47 2.00
C GLN A 103 -6.94 28.35 2.81
N MET A 104 -7.11 28.35 4.15
CA MET A 104 -6.71 27.23 5.01
C MET A 104 -7.59 26.01 4.77
N LEU A 105 -8.90 26.20 4.60
CA LEU A 105 -9.83 25.12 4.30
C LEU A 105 -9.47 24.44 2.98
N LYS A 106 -9.19 25.22 1.92
CA LYS A 106 -8.79 24.69 0.61
C LYS A 106 -7.48 23.88 0.67
N GLN A 107 -6.46 24.39 1.36
CA GLN A 107 -5.21 23.66 1.55
C GLN A 107 -5.39 22.39 2.39
N LEU A 108 -6.21 22.44 3.44
CA LEU A 108 -6.51 21.26 4.27
C LEU A 108 -7.35 20.24 3.49
N THR A 109 -8.31 20.66 2.67
CA THR A 109 -9.09 19.75 1.82
C THR A 109 -8.25 19.10 0.73
N ASP A 110 -7.32 19.82 0.10
CA ASP A 110 -6.44 19.25 -0.92
C ASP A 110 -5.42 18.25 -0.33
N VAL A 111 -4.88 18.51 0.87
CA VAL A 111 -3.95 17.61 1.57
C VAL A 111 -4.67 16.45 2.27
N SER A 112 -5.97 16.61 2.57
CA SER A 112 -6.76 15.57 3.24
C SER A 112 -7.09 14.37 2.37
N TRP A 113 -6.90 14.47 1.05
CA TRP A 113 -7.28 13.43 0.10
C TRP A 113 -6.05 12.69 -0.41
N SER A 114 -5.98 11.37 -0.18
CA SER A 114 -4.96 10.54 -0.79
C SER A 114 -5.45 9.14 -1.09
N TRP A 115 -4.75 8.48 -2.01
CA TRP A 115 -5.02 7.10 -2.40
C TRP A 115 -3.81 6.23 -2.10
N LEU A 116 -4.06 5.07 -1.51
CA LEU A 116 -3.07 4.01 -1.35
C LEU A 116 -3.51 2.83 -2.22
N ILE A 117 -2.72 2.51 -3.22
CA ILE A 117 -2.96 1.40 -4.14
C ILE A 117 -1.94 0.32 -3.81
N VAL A 118 -2.43 -0.86 -3.42
CA VAL A 118 -1.60 -2.04 -3.13
C VAL A 118 -1.78 -3.03 -4.26
N VAL A 119 -0.66 -3.50 -4.82
CA VAL A 119 -0.63 -4.53 -5.87
C VAL A 119 0.09 -5.74 -5.31
N ALA A 120 -0.57 -6.90 -5.32
CA ALA A 120 0.02 -8.18 -4.96
C ALA A 120 0.32 -9.00 -6.21
N PHE A 121 1.54 -9.51 -6.33
CA PHE A 121 1.98 -10.27 -7.49
C PHE A 121 1.74 -11.77 -7.31
N ASP A 122 1.27 -12.42 -8.37
CA ASP A 122 0.99 -13.86 -8.40
C ASP A 122 2.28 -14.67 -8.26
N ARG A 123 3.31 -14.31 -9.03
CA ARG A 123 4.66 -14.86 -8.90
C ARG A 123 5.63 -13.79 -8.43
N PRO A 124 6.63 -14.18 -7.61
CA PRO A 124 7.76 -13.30 -7.30
C PRO A 124 8.37 -12.70 -8.56
N THR A 125 8.60 -11.39 -8.59
CA THR A 125 9.24 -10.68 -9.70
C THR A 125 10.31 -9.71 -9.19
N GLN A 126 11.47 -9.64 -9.86
CA GLN A 126 12.44 -8.56 -9.61
C GLN A 126 12.31 -7.52 -10.71
N TYR A 127 11.96 -6.29 -10.34
CA TYR A 127 11.77 -5.16 -11.25
C TYR A 127 12.53 -3.95 -10.70
N GLY A 128 13.15 -3.17 -11.58
CA GLY A 128 13.84 -1.93 -11.22
C GLY A 128 12.88 -0.76 -11.02
N ARG A 129 11.74 -0.75 -11.73
CA ARG A 129 10.80 0.37 -11.75
C ARG A 129 9.34 -0.08 -11.78
N ILE A 130 8.47 0.80 -11.29
CA ILE A 130 7.03 0.79 -11.55
C ILE A 130 6.69 2.05 -12.33
N ASP A 131 6.13 1.85 -13.51
CA ASP A 131 5.63 2.91 -14.37
C ASP A 131 4.12 3.04 -14.14
N VAL A 132 3.70 4.24 -13.75
CA VAL A 132 2.28 4.59 -13.59
C VAL A 132 1.92 5.57 -14.69
N THR A 133 1.03 5.16 -15.59
CA THR A 133 0.46 6.02 -16.63
C THR A 133 -0.99 6.31 -16.33
N PHE A 134 -1.45 7.49 -16.74
CA PHE A 134 -2.82 7.91 -16.50
C PHE A 134 -3.41 8.61 -17.72
N ILE A 135 -4.65 8.25 -18.05
CA ILE A 135 -5.44 8.81 -19.15
C ILE A 135 -6.73 9.38 -18.55
N GLY A 136 -7.08 10.63 -18.85
CA GLY A 136 -8.27 11.28 -18.30
C GLY A 136 -7.98 12.56 -17.51
N GLY A 137 -6.72 12.98 -17.44
CA GLY A 137 -6.30 14.22 -16.78
C GLY A 137 -4.84 14.18 -16.35
N GLU A 138 -4.45 15.17 -15.55
CA GLU A 138 -3.17 15.14 -14.85
C GLU A 138 -3.30 14.27 -13.60
N LEU A 139 -2.48 13.23 -13.50
CA LEU A 139 -2.40 12.44 -12.28
C LEU A 139 -1.70 13.28 -11.19
N PRO A 140 -2.27 13.36 -9.97
CA PRO A 140 -1.58 14.02 -8.87
C PRO A 140 -0.23 13.36 -8.57
N TYR A 141 0.58 14.04 -7.76
CA TYR A 141 1.87 13.50 -7.35
C TYR A 141 1.72 12.10 -6.74
N TYR A 142 2.51 11.15 -7.23
CA TYR A 142 2.53 9.79 -6.71
C TYR A 142 3.95 9.36 -6.35
N GLN A 143 4.04 8.39 -5.44
CA GLN A 143 5.27 7.76 -5.02
C GLN A 143 5.05 6.28 -4.73
N VAL A 144 6.05 5.45 -5.02
CA VAL A 144 6.08 4.05 -4.56
C VAL A 144 6.67 4.04 -3.15
N THR A 145 5.83 3.76 -2.16
CA THR A 145 6.21 3.88 -0.73
C THR A 145 6.89 2.63 -0.19
N ARG A 146 6.51 1.45 -0.69
CA ARG A 146 7.14 0.16 -0.39
C ARG A 146 7.02 -0.73 -1.62
N GLN A 147 8.05 -1.53 -1.84
CA GLN A 147 8.08 -2.51 -2.90
C GLN A 147 8.96 -3.69 -2.51
N ASN A 148 8.61 -4.88 -2.98
CA ASN A 148 9.46 -6.06 -3.00
C ASN A 148 9.00 -6.99 -4.14
N SER A 149 9.50 -8.22 -4.15
CA SER A 149 9.19 -9.17 -5.21
C SER A 149 7.75 -9.69 -5.21
N ARG A 150 6.98 -9.46 -4.14
CA ARG A 150 5.62 -9.98 -3.95
C ARG A 150 4.55 -8.90 -3.98
N TYR A 151 4.90 -7.64 -3.73
CA TYR A 151 3.93 -6.55 -3.75
C TYR A 151 4.58 -5.19 -4.01
N ALA A 152 3.72 -4.23 -4.36
CA ALA A 152 4.04 -2.81 -4.42
C ALA A 152 2.94 -1.97 -3.77
N ILE A 153 3.32 -0.83 -3.19
CA ILE A 153 2.39 0.14 -2.58
C ILE A 153 2.64 1.51 -3.20
N ILE A 154 1.66 2.00 -3.94
CA ILE A 154 1.68 3.30 -4.60
C ILE A 154 0.80 4.26 -3.79
N HIS A 155 1.37 5.40 -3.41
CA HIS A 155 0.64 6.46 -2.72
C HIS A 155 0.48 7.65 -3.67
N VAL A 156 -0.76 8.07 -3.91
CA VAL A 156 -1.11 9.24 -4.72
C VAL A 156 -1.64 10.32 -3.79
N GLN A 157 -0.99 11.49 -3.80
CA GLN A 157 -1.37 12.64 -2.98
C GLN A 157 -2.36 13.52 -3.74
N GLY A 158 -3.61 13.55 -3.29
CA GLY A 158 -4.69 14.32 -3.89
C GLY A 158 -5.81 13.47 -4.46
N ARG A 159 -6.77 14.14 -5.09
CA ARG A 159 -7.90 13.53 -5.81
C ARG A 159 -7.44 13.06 -7.18
N ILE A 160 -7.64 11.78 -7.48
CA ILE A 160 -7.44 11.24 -8.82
C ILE A 160 -8.67 11.60 -9.66
N PRO A 161 -8.51 12.23 -10.84
CA PRO A 161 -9.64 12.55 -11.71
C PRO A 161 -10.27 11.29 -12.32
N ALA A 162 -11.43 11.43 -12.95
CA ALA A 162 -12.04 10.33 -13.70
C ALA A 162 -11.12 9.94 -14.88
N GLY A 163 -10.79 8.66 -15.00
CA GLY A 163 -9.82 8.21 -15.99
C GLY A 163 -9.32 6.81 -15.76
N GLN A 164 -8.41 6.37 -16.61
CA GLN A 164 -7.76 5.07 -16.54
C GLN A 164 -6.33 5.24 -16.05
N MET A 165 -5.95 4.46 -15.04
CA MET A 165 -4.59 4.32 -14.54
C MET A 165 -4.05 2.94 -14.92
N ASP A 166 -2.89 2.88 -15.55
CA ASP A 166 -2.17 1.63 -15.78
C ASP A 166 -0.89 1.63 -14.95
N ILE A 167 -0.63 0.52 -14.28
CA ILE A 167 0.51 0.29 -13.41
C ILE A 167 1.26 -0.91 -13.97
N VAL A 168 2.51 -0.69 -14.41
CA VAL A 168 3.34 -1.70 -15.06
C VAL A 168 4.69 -1.77 -14.35
N THR A 169 5.15 -2.96 -14.00
CA THR A 169 6.55 -3.15 -13.56
C THR A 169 7.47 -3.20 -14.77
N SER A 170 8.69 -2.69 -14.64
CA SER A 170 9.73 -2.69 -15.69
C SER A 170 11.08 -3.13 -15.11
N GLU A 171 11.98 -3.66 -15.95
CA GLU A 171 13.35 -4.06 -15.55
C GLU A 171 14.17 -2.93 -14.93
#